data_AF-U9VSN9-F1
#
_entry.id   AF-U9VSN9-F1
#
_cell.length_a   1.000
_cell.length_b   1.000
_cell.length_c   1.000
_cell.angle_alpha   90.00
_cell.angle_beta   90.00
_cell.angle_gamma   90.00
#
_symmetry.space_group_name_H-M   'P 1'
#
loop_
_entity.id
_entity.type
_entity.pdbx_description
1 polymer ?
#
loop_
_entity_poly.entity_id
_entity_poly.type
_entity_poly.pdbx_seq_one_letter_code
_entity_poly.pdbx_strand_id
1 'polypeptide(L)'
;MQPDVVAFDFDGVICDGLIEYFQTAWRAYCQLFKPANLEPPEGLAEQFYPLRPVIETGWEMPMLLRALISGKTAAEIIVGWPDLALPFLAETGLTQAEVAKVLDGERDHWIATDLENWLAQHRFYPNMLAVLQASLGKRPTYIVSTKEGRFIQQLLKQSGVIMPTENILGKEVKRPKYETLRLLTASHMTKENTDQESKDDLAPLNPPNLRDFELSSPQDCHAKGGNASTIWFIEDRIKALQSVKKQSDLGHVELFLADWGYNLAPERQAAQEDSRIHLLSLDSVVQKFEAV
;
A
#
# COMPACT_ATOMS: atom_id res chain seq x y z
N MET A 1 7.76 -23.09 1.52
CA MET A 1 6.43 -23.24 2.16
C MET A 1 5.47 -22.34 1.42
N GLN A 2 4.22 -22.77 1.18
CA GLN A 2 3.20 -21.92 0.56
C GLN A 2 2.36 -21.23 1.63
N PRO A 3 1.87 -20.01 1.41
CA PRO A 3 0.99 -19.34 2.35
C PRO A 3 -0.44 -19.85 2.28
N ASP A 4 -1.12 -19.86 3.42
CA ASP A 4 -2.57 -20.07 3.51
C ASP A 4 -3.33 -18.80 3.11
N VAL A 5 -2.75 -17.62 3.40
CA VAL A 5 -3.33 -16.31 3.07
C VAL A 5 -2.27 -15.40 2.46
N VAL A 6 -2.64 -14.63 1.45
CA VAL A 6 -1.76 -13.61 0.88
C VAL A 6 -2.37 -12.23 1.06
N ALA A 7 -1.58 -11.29 1.55
CA ALA A 7 -1.91 -9.87 1.62
C ALA A 7 -0.89 -9.07 0.80
N PHE A 8 -1.37 -8.22 -0.09
CA PHE A 8 -0.54 -7.30 -0.87
C PHE A 8 -0.81 -5.86 -0.42
N ASP A 9 0.21 -5.02 -0.35
CA ASP A 9 -0.02 -3.61 -0.62
C ASP A 9 -0.44 -3.40 -2.09
N PHE A 10 -1.00 -2.24 -2.40
CA PHE A 10 -1.44 -1.92 -3.76
C PHE A 10 -0.44 -1.06 -4.53
N ASP A 11 -0.20 0.17 -4.06
CA ASP A 11 0.63 1.14 -4.77
C ASP A 11 2.11 0.85 -4.48
N GLY A 12 2.89 0.48 -5.50
CA GLY A 12 4.29 0.07 -5.33
C GLY A 12 4.48 -1.45 -5.34
N VAL A 13 3.40 -2.23 -5.24
CA VAL A 13 3.43 -3.69 -5.37
C VAL A 13 2.66 -4.16 -6.61
N ILE A 14 1.37 -3.85 -6.68
CA ILE A 14 0.48 -4.26 -7.78
C ILE A 14 0.41 -3.16 -8.85
N CYS A 15 0.30 -1.91 -8.42
CA CYS A 15 0.07 -0.76 -9.27
C CYS A 15 1.17 0.30 -9.08
N ASP A 16 1.69 0.82 -10.17
CA ASP A 16 2.43 2.08 -10.24
C ASP A 16 1.43 3.23 -10.44
N GLY A 17 1.34 4.08 -9.43
CA GLY A 17 0.47 5.27 -9.42
C GLY A 17 1.27 6.58 -9.47
N LEU A 18 2.58 6.55 -9.76
CA LEU A 18 3.42 7.75 -9.62
C LEU A 18 2.99 8.90 -10.53
N ILE A 19 2.47 8.60 -11.72
CA ILE A 19 2.00 9.64 -12.65
C ILE A 19 0.80 10.39 -12.06
N GLU A 20 -0.22 9.68 -11.58
CA GLU A 20 -1.35 10.29 -10.85
C GLU A 20 -0.85 11.06 -9.64
N TYR A 21 0.02 10.42 -8.86
CA TYR A 21 0.54 10.95 -7.61
C TYR A 21 1.24 12.31 -7.81
N PHE A 22 2.09 12.42 -8.85
CA PHE A 22 2.74 13.68 -9.22
C PHE A 22 1.77 14.71 -9.75
N GLN A 23 0.84 14.33 -10.64
CA GLN A 23 -0.12 15.28 -11.21
C GLN A 23 -1.05 15.87 -10.13
N THR A 24 -1.53 15.05 -9.20
CA THR A 24 -2.29 15.51 -8.05
C THR A 24 -1.44 16.42 -7.14
N ALA A 25 -0.20 16.04 -6.85
CA ALA A 25 0.72 16.89 -6.08
C ALA A 25 0.93 18.25 -6.74
N TRP A 26 1.09 18.28 -8.07
CA TRP A 26 1.30 19.50 -8.84
C TRP A 26 0.08 20.41 -8.87
N ARG A 27 -1.12 19.84 -9.03
CA ARG A 27 -2.38 20.61 -8.95
C ARG A 27 -2.55 21.24 -7.57
N ALA A 28 -2.30 20.47 -6.50
CA ALA A 28 -2.32 21.00 -5.13
C ALA A 28 -1.24 22.08 -4.91
N TYR A 29 -0.02 21.87 -5.42
CA TYR A 29 1.05 22.86 -5.40
C TYR A 29 0.62 24.17 -6.08
N CYS A 30 -0.02 24.10 -7.24
CA CYS A 30 -0.51 25.28 -7.96
C CYS A 30 -1.54 26.08 -7.14
N GLN A 31 -2.44 25.40 -6.42
CA GLN A 31 -3.40 26.09 -5.55
C GLN A 31 -2.75 26.75 -4.34
N LEU A 32 -1.78 26.06 -3.72
CA LEU A 32 -1.13 26.51 -2.49
C LEU A 32 -0.15 27.66 -2.75
N PHE A 33 0.67 27.55 -3.79
CA PHE A 33 1.79 28.47 -4.03
C PHE A 33 1.57 29.44 -5.19
N LYS A 34 0.51 29.25 -5.99
CA LYS A 34 0.12 30.14 -7.09
C LYS A 34 1.29 30.52 -8.01
N PRO A 35 2.01 29.53 -8.57
CA PRO A 35 3.12 29.80 -9.48
C PRO A 35 2.65 30.55 -10.73
N ALA A 36 3.57 31.26 -11.39
CA ALA A 36 3.26 31.98 -12.62
C ALA A 36 2.91 31.04 -13.80
N ASN A 37 3.49 29.84 -13.83
CA ASN A 37 3.17 28.79 -14.79
C ASN A 37 2.43 27.65 -14.09
N LEU A 38 1.32 27.20 -14.69
CA LEU A 38 0.51 26.08 -14.21
C LEU A 38 0.95 24.74 -14.80
N GLU A 39 1.89 24.73 -15.74
CA GLU A 39 2.54 23.52 -16.21
C GLU A 39 3.79 23.22 -15.37
N PRO A 40 4.05 21.95 -15.00
CA PRO A 40 5.24 21.58 -14.27
C PRO A 40 6.48 21.83 -15.14
N PRO A 41 7.58 22.37 -14.57
CA PRO A 41 8.86 22.45 -15.25
C PRO A 41 9.32 21.10 -15.84
N GLU A 42 9.96 21.16 -17.00
CA GLU A 42 10.56 19.98 -17.63
C GLU A 42 11.56 19.29 -16.67
N GLY A 43 11.48 17.96 -16.58
CA GLY A 43 12.36 17.19 -15.70
C GLY A 43 11.96 17.17 -14.22
N LEU A 44 10.88 17.86 -13.81
CA LEU A 44 10.48 17.91 -12.40
C LEU A 44 9.90 16.56 -11.93
N ALA A 45 9.15 15.87 -12.78
CA ALA A 45 8.57 14.56 -12.44
C ALA A 45 9.66 13.52 -12.17
N GLU A 46 10.69 13.49 -13.03
CA GLU A 46 11.84 12.60 -12.94
C GLU A 46 12.68 12.83 -11.68
N GLN A 47 12.70 14.07 -11.17
CA GLN A 47 13.32 14.40 -9.88
C GLN A 47 12.43 14.05 -8.69
N PHE A 48 11.11 14.10 -8.87
CA PHE A 48 10.13 13.85 -7.82
C PHE A 48 9.92 12.35 -7.56
N TYR A 49 9.85 11.51 -8.59
CA TYR A 49 9.53 10.07 -8.45
C TYR A 49 10.49 9.32 -7.52
N PRO A 50 11.83 9.47 -7.61
CA PRO A 50 12.75 8.76 -6.71
C PRO A 50 12.63 9.16 -5.24
N LEU A 51 11.97 10.29 -4.95
CA LEU A 51 11.78 10.82 -3.60
C LEU A 51 10.46 10.38 -2.98
N ARG A 52 9.64 9.59 -3.67
CA ARG A 52 8.39 9.02 -3.13
C ARG A 52 8.55 8.37 -1.74
N PRO A 53 9.65 7.66 -1.39
CA PRO A 53 9.82 7.04 -0.08
C PRO A 53 9.87 8.01 1.12
N VAL A 54 10.30 9.26 0.90
CA VAL A 54 10.38 10.23 2.00
C VAL A 54 8.99 10.67 2.45
N ILE A 55 7.98 10.54 1.58
CA ILE A 55 6.61 10.96 1.86
C ILE A 55 5.88 9.90 2.69
N GLU A 56 5.40 10.30 3.86
CA GLU A 56 4.58 9.48 4.76
C GLU A 56 3.09 9.79 4.65
N THR A 57 2.74 11.03 4.34
CA THR A 57 1.38 11.57 4.38
C THR A 57 1.13 12.55 3.22
N GLY A 58 -0.14 12.76 2.86
CA GLY A 58 -0.48 13.54 1.66
C GLY A 58 -0.01 14.99 1.68
N TRP A 59 0.06 15.65 2.85
CA TRP A 59 0.42 17.06 2.93
C TRP A 59 1.88 17.33 2.49
N GLU A 60 2.74 16.33 2.60
CA GLU A 60 4.16 16.41 2.23
C GLU A 60 4.38 16.48 0.72
N MET A 61 3.42 15.98 -0.07
CA MET A 61 3.53 15.91 -1.54
C MET A 61 3.77 17.29 -2.20
N PRO A 62 2.93 18.31 -1.99
CA PRO A 62 3.18 19.64 -2.54
C PRO A 62 4.41 20.32 -1.91
N MET A 63 4.77 19.98 -0.67
CA MET A 63 5.98 20.52 -0.02
C MET A 63 7.24 19.98 -0.68
N LEU A 64 7.23 18.72 -1.12
CA LEU A 64 8.34 18.13 -1.83
C LEU A 64 8.57 18.83 -3.18
N LEU A 65 7.50 19.14 -3.92
CA LEU A 65 7.58 19.96 -5.13
C LEU A 65 8.15 21.35 -4.82
N ARG A 66 7.69 21.98 -3.73
CA ARG A 66 8.22 23.28 -3.30
C ARG A 66 9.71 23.24 -2.99
N ALA A 67 10.19 22.17 -2.36
CA ALA A 67 11.61 21.96 -2.08
C ALA A 67 12.42 21.85 -3.38
N LEU A 68 11.99 20.99 -4.32
CA LEU A 68 12.66 20.79 -5.61
C LEU A 68 12.73 22.09 -6.43
N ILE A 69 11.62 22.83 -6.50
CA ILE A 69 11.55 24.12 -7.23
C ILE A 69 12.42 25.20 -6.57
N SER A 70 12.62 25.12 -5.27
CA SER A 70 13.53 26.00 -4.52
C SER A 70 15.00 25.60 -4.67
N GLY A 71 15.31 24.60 -5.49
CA GLY A 71 16.67 24.16 -5.80
C GLY A 71 17.25 23.15 -4.81
N LYS A 72 16.44 22.52 -3.95
CA LYS A 72 16.91 21.47 -3.04
C LYS A 72 17.28 20.21 -3.80
N THR A 73 18.43 19.64 -3.47
CA THR A 73 18.90 18.40 -4.06
C THR A 73 18.19 17.19 -3.44
N ALA A 74 18.14 16.08 -4.18
CA ALA A 74 17.60 14.82 -3.65
C ALA A 74 18.31 14.36 -2.37
N ALA A 75 19.62 14.57 -2.26
CA ALA A 75 20.40 14.19 -1.07
C ALA A 75 20.00 15.03 0.17
N GLU A 76 19.83 16.35 0.01
CA GLU A 76 19.32 17.21 1.10
C GLU A 76 17.91 16.80 1.53
N ILE A 77 17.05 16.47 0.57
CA ILE A 77 15.68 16.05 0.84
C ILE A 77 15.66 14.73 1.60
N ILE A 78 16.36 13.70 1.11
CA ILE A 78 16.39 12.37 1.75
C ILE A 78 16.87 12.44 3.19
N VAL A 79 17.86 13.28 3.48
CA VAL A 79 18.41 13.42 4.84
C VAL A 79 17.54 14.32 5.72
N GLY A 80 16.97 15.39 5.17
CA GLY A 80 16.28 16.42 5.92
C GLY A 80 14.77 16.25 6.07
N TRP A 81 14.15 15.28 5.40
CA TRP A 81 12.70 15.06 5.48
C TRP A 81 12.30 14.35 6.79
N PRO A 82 11.20 14.75 7.47
CA PRO A 82 10.20 15.74 7.08
C PRO A 82 10.46 17.18 7.57
N ASP A 83 11.48 17.41 8.39
CA ASP A 83 11.74 18.74 8.97
C ASP A 83 11.96 19.83 7.90
N LEU A 84 12.58 19.45 6.78
CA LEU A 84 12.77 20.32 5.60
C LEU A 84 11.44 20.82 5.00
N ALA A 85 10.34 20.11 5.21
CA ALA A 85 9.02 20.47 4.70
C ALA A 85 8.34 21.58 5.51
N LEU A 86 8.70 21.73 6.80
CA LEU A 86 7.97 22.59 7.74
C LEU A 86 8.05 24.09 7.38
N PRO A 87 9.19 24.64 6.92
CA PRO A 87 9.23 26.02 6.43
C PRO A 87 8.32 26.26 5.22
N PHE A 88 8.27 25.30 4.29
CA PHE A 88 7.39 25.39 3.10
C PHE A 88 5.92 25.30 3.48
N LEU A 89 5.58 24.50 4.50
CA LEU A 89 4.23 24.45 5.04
C LEU A 89 3.84 25.83 5.63
N ALA A 90 4.74 26.45 6.39
CA ALA A 90 4.49 27.77 6.97
C ALA A 90 4.24 28.85 5.90
N GLU A 91 4.88 28.77 4.73
CA GLU A 91 4.61 29.68 3.58
C GLU A 91 3.16 29.62 3.11
N THR A 92 2.47 28.47 3.27
CA THR A 92 1.07 28.33 2.86
C THR A 92 0.09 29.03 3.81
N GLY A 93 0.50 29.27 5.06
CA GLY A 93 -0.40 29.73 6.13
C GLY A 93 -1.44 28.69 6.58
N LEU A 94 -1.33 27.44 6.14
CA LEU A 94 -2.25 26.34 6.45
C LEU A 94 -1.63 25.30 7.38
N THR A 95 -2.49 24.49 7.99
CA THR A 95 -2.10 23.29 8.74
C THR A 95 -1.84 22.09 7.82
N GLN A 96 -1.13 21.08 8.33
CA GLN A 96 -0.93 19.81 7.61
C GLN A 96 -2.27 19.17 7.17
N ALA A 97 -3.29 19.21 8.03
CA ALA A 97 -4.60 18.64 7.73
C ALA A 97 -5.32 19.40 6.59
N GLU A 98 -5.20 20.72 6.55
CA GLU A 98 -5.78 21.55 5.48
C GLU A 98 -5.07 21.32 4.15
N VAL A 99 -3.74 21.23 4.14
CA VAL A 99 -2.97 20.89 2.93
C VAL A 99 -3.32 19.49 2.43
N ALA A 100 -3.44 18.51 3.32
CA ALA A 100 -3.90 17.16 2.95
C ALA A 100 -5.31 17.18 2.34
N LYS A 101 -6.20 18.02 2.86
CA LYS A 101 -7.56 18.20 2.33
C LYS A 101 -7.57 18.85 0.95
N VAL A 102 -6.69 19.82 0.68
CA VAL A 102 -6.52 20.40 -0.66
C VAL A 102 -6.12 19.30 -1.66
N LEU A 103 -5.12 18.49 -1.31
CA LEU A 103 -4.66 17.38 -2.14
C LEU A 103 -5.77 16.34 -2.39
N ASP A 104 -6.45 15.88 -1.35
CA ASP A 104 -7.55 14.90 -1.49
C ASP A 104 -8.70 15.49 -2.32
N GLY A 105 -8.99 16.78 -2.18
CA GLY A 105 -9.98 17.51 -2.99
C GLY A 105 -9.63 17.54 -4.49
N GLU A 106 -8.36 17.69 -4.86
CA GLU A 106 -7.93 17.61 -6.26
C GLU A 106 -8.17 16.23 -6.88
N ARG A 107 -7.90 15.15 -6.12
CA ARG A 107 -8.19 13.79 -6.57
C ARG A 107 -9.67 13.58 -6.79
N ASP A 108 -10.49 13.92 -5.80
CA ASP A 108 -11.94 13.76 -5.87
C ASP A 108 -12.53 14.56 -7.04
N HIS A 109 -12.06 15.79 -7.26
CA HIS A 109 -12.49 16.60 -8.39
C HIS A 109 -12.12 15.97 -9.74
N TRP A 110 -10.88 15.48 -9.89
CA TRP A 110 -10.44 14.85 -11.14
C TRP A 110 -11.22 13.57 -11.42
N ILE A 111 -11.45 12.74 -10.41
CA ILE A 111 -12.24 11.51 -10.53
C ILE A 111 -13.69 11.81 -10.90
N ALA A 112 -14.28 12.87 -10.32
CA ALA A 112 -15.67 13.26 -10.60
C ALA A 112 -15.85 13.85 -12.02
N THR A 113 -14.80 14.46 -12.58
CA THR A 113 -14.86 15.15 -13.87
C THR A 113 -14.37 14.31 -15.03
N ASP A 114 -13.35 13.48 -14.83
CA ASP A 114 -12.73 12.65 -15.86
C ASP A 114 -12.07 11.39 -15.25
N LEU A 115 -12.92 10.43 -14.87
CA LEU A 115 -12.49 9.14 -14.31
C LEU A 115 -11.58 8.35 -15.26
N GLU A 116 -11.87 8.36 -16.56
CA GLU A 116 -11.09 7.61 -17.55
C GLU A 116 -9.66 8.14 -17.65
N ASN A 117 -9.51 9.47 -17.70
CA ASN A 117 -8.19 10.10 -17.70
C ASN A 117 -7.43 9.84 -16.40
N TRP A 118 -8.10 9.90 -15.23
CA TRP A 118 -7.49 9.59 -13.95
C TRP A 118 -7.00 8.14 -13.88
N LEU A 119 -7.82 7.18 -14.32
CA LEU A 119 -7.45 5.77 -14.39
C LEU A 119 -6.27 5.53 -15.33
N ALA A 120 -6.20 6.23 -16.46
CA ALA A 120 -5.10 6.14 -17.42
C ALA A 120 -3.72 6.58 -16.87
N GLN A 121 -3.70 7.26 -15.72
CA GLN A 121 -2.45 7.63 -15.03
C GLN A 121 -1.87 6.51 -14.16
N HIS A 122 -2.48 5.33 -14.16
CA HIS A 122 -2.04 4.17 -13.42
C HIS A 122 -1.56 3.07 -14.37
N ARG A 123 -0.53 2.34 -13.94
CA ARG A 123 0.03 1.22 -14.69
C ARG A 123 0.20 0.05 -13.74
N PHE A 124 -0.20 -1.15 -14.13
CA PHE A 124 0.11 -2.34 -13.34
C PHE A 124 1.56 -2.75 -13.58
N TYR A 125 2.25 -3.14 -12.51
CA TYR A 125 3.57 -3.73 -12.67
C TYR A 125 3.48 -5.01 -13.52
N PRO A 126 4.48 -5.29 -14.37
CA PRO A 126 4.50 -6.49 -15.21
C PRO A 126 4.14 -7.75 -14.43
N ASN A 127 3.26 -8.58 -15.01
CA ASN A 127 2.79 -9.86 -14.44
C ASN A 127 2.00 -9.79 -13.12
N MET A 128 1.90 -8.65 -12.45
CA MET A 128 1.24 -8.58 -11.14
C MET A 128 -0.27 -8.82 -11.19
N LEU A 129 -0.94 -8.51 -12.30
CA LEU A 129 -2.33 -8.90 -12.52
C LEU A 129 -2.48 -10.43 -12.59
N ALA A 130 -1.56 -11.11 -13.26
CA ALA A 130 -1.57 -12.57 -13.37
C ALA A 130 -1.27 -13.22 -12.01
N VAL A 131 -0.30 -12.68 -11.26
CA VAL A 131 0.01 -13.09 -9.87
C VAL A 131 -1.21 -12.94 -8.97
N LEU A 132 -1.89 -11.80 -9.03
CA LEU A 132 -3.08 -11.52 -8.24
C LEU A 132 -4.22 -12.48 -8.58
N GLN A 133 -4.49 -12.70 -9.87
CA GLN A 133 -5.50 -13.65 -10.35
C GLN A 133 -5.18 -15.10 -9.94
N ALA A 134 -3.92 -15.52 -10.09
CA ALA A 134 -3.47 -16.85 -9.69
C ALA A 134 -3.62 -17.07 -8.17
N SER A 135 -3.32 -16.05 -7.36
CA SER A 135 -3.52 -16.10 -5.91
C SER A 135 -5.01 -16.21 -5.56
N LEU A 136 -5.86 -15.36 -6.15
CA LEU A 136 -7.31 -15.36 -5.95
C LEU A 136 -7.96 -16.71 -6.29
N GLY A 137 -7.45 -17.43 -7.29
CA GLY A 137 -7.95 -18.75 -7.67
C GLY A 137 -7.53 -19.90 -6.76
N LYS A 138 -6.52 -19.70 -5.89
CA LYS A 138 -5.93 -20.77 -5.08
C LYS A 138 -6.15 -20.59 -3.57
N ARG A 139 -6.27 -19.35 -3.08
CA ARG A 139 -6.25 -19.05 -1.64
C ARG A 139 -6.88 -17.70 -1.31
N PRO A 140 -7.32 -17.48 -0.05
CA PRO A 140 -7.70 -16.16 0.43
C PRO A 140 -6.62 -15.11 0.12
N THR A 141 -7.02 -14.06 -0.59
CA THR A 141 -6.12 -13.00 -1.05
C THR A 141 -6.74 -11.64 -0.71
N TYR A 142 -5.91 -10.75 -0.15
CA TYR A 142 -6.31 -9.44 0.34
C TYR A 142 -5.42 -8.34 -0.22
N ILE A 143 -5.98 -7.14 -0.34
CA ILE A 143 -5.23 -5.90 -0.53
C ILE A 143 -5.32 -5.09 0.77
N VAL A 144 -4.17 -4.73 1.33
CA VAL A 144 -4.03 -3.92 2.55
C VAL A 144 -3.28 -2.64 2.21
N SER A 145 -4.02 -1.56 1.96
CA SER A 145 -3.47 -0.33 1.35
C SER A 145 -3.90 0.94 2.08
N THR A 146 -3.11 2.00 1.92
CA THR A 146 -3.47 3.37 2.32
C THR A 146 -4.20 4.16 1.24
N LYS A 147 -4.41 3.57 0.05
CA LYS A 147 -5.30 4.09 -0.99
C LYS A 147 -6.74 3.75 -0.61
N GLU A 148 -7.71 4.61 -0.95
CA GLU A 148 -9.12 4.31 -0.71
C GLU A 148 -9.55 3.08 -1.52
N GLY A 149 -10.23 2.13 -0.87
CA GLY A 149 -10.60 0.85 -1.47
C GLY A 149 -11.48 0.99 -2.70
N ARG A 150 -12.31 2.05 -2.76
CA ARG A 150 -13.12 2.38 -3.94
C ARG A 150 -12.28 2.62 -5.21
N PHE A 151 -11.09 3.21 -5.08
CA PHE A 151 -10.20 3.48 -6.20
C PHE A 151 -9.49 2.22 -6.67
N ILE A 152 -9.03 1.40 -5.72
CA ILE A 152 -8.44 0.09 -5.99
C ILE A 152 -9.45 -0.78 -6.75
N GLN A 153 -10.71 -0.80 -6.31
CA GLN A 153 -11.77 -1.56 -6.96
C GLN A 153 -12.01 -1.12 -8.41
N GLN A 154 -12.01 0.17 -8.68
CA GLN A 154 -12.17 0.70 -10.04
C GLN A 154 -11.00 0.29 -10.95
N LEU A 155 -9.76 0.41 -10.46
CA LEU A 155 -8.55 0.03 -11.19
C LEU A 155 -8.51 -1.48 -11.53
N LEU A 156 -8.85 -2.33 -10.56
CA LEU A 156 -8.92 -3.77 -10.78
C LEU A 156 -10.04 -4.16 -11.76
N LYS A 157 -11.21 -3.54 -11.63
CA LYS A 157 -12.36 -3.80 -12.50
C LYS A 157 -12.06 -3.45 -13.97
N GLN A 158 -11.39 -2.33 -14.22
CA GLN A 158 -10.99 -1.94 -15.59
C GLN A 158 -10.02 -2.95 -16.21
N SER A 159 -9.24 -3.65 -15.37
CA SER A 159 -8.23 -4.62 -15.79
C SER A 159 -8.76 -6.05 -15.87
N GLY A 160 -10.07 -6.24 -15.68
CA GLY A 160 -10.72 -7.56 -15.71
C GLY A 160 -10.43 -8.43 -14.48
N VAL A 161 -9.86 -7.88 -13.40
CA VAL A 161 -9.68 -8.60 -12.13
C VAL A 161 -10.88 -8.32 -11.22
N ILE A 162 -11.60 -9.38 -10.86
CA ILE A 162 -12.72 -9.31 -9.92
C ILE A 162 -12.22 -9.76 -8.55
N MET A 163 -12.27 -8.85 -7.59
CA MET A 163 -11.94 -9.10 -6.19
C MET A 163 -13.13 -8.68 -5.32
N PRO A 164 -13.54 -9.47 -4.31
CA PRO A 164 -14.56 -9.07 -3.35
C PRO A 164 -14.17 -7.77 -2.64
N THR A 165 -15.14 -6.86 -2.45
CA THR A 165 -14.87 -5.51 -1.89
C THR A 165 -14.35 -5.60 -0.47
N GLU A 166 -14.84 -6.59 0.29
CA GLU A 166 -14.43 -6.94 1.65
C GLU A 166 -12.96 -7.39 1.74
N ASN A 167 -12.37 -7.86 0.64
CA ASN A 167 -10.96 -8.23 0.58
C ASN A 167 -10.05 -7.04 0.23
N ILE A 168 -10.63 -5.88 -0.09
CA ILE A 168 -9.92 -4.63 -0.31
C ILE A 168 -10.05 -3.78 0.96
N LEU A 169 -8.96 -3.76 1.73
CA LEU A 169 -8.82 -3.06 3.01
C LEU A 169 -8.03 -1.77 2.77
N GLY A 170 -8.73 -0.73 2.31
CA GLY A 170 -8.16 0.58 1.97
C GLY A 170 -8.09 1.57 3.14
N LYS A 171 -7.78 2.83 2.80
CA LYS A 171 -7.68 4.00 3.72
C LYS A 171 -8.88 4.13 4.67
N GLU A 172 -10.07 3.82 4.18
CA GLU A 172 -11.33 3.92 4.92
C GLU A 172 -11.39 3.04 6.18
N VAL A 173 -10.57 1.99 6.26
CA VAL A 173 -10.47 1.11 7.43
C VAL A 173 -9.81 1.84 8.61
N LYS A 174 -9.01 2.89 8.38
CA LYS A 174 -8.34 3.70 9.41
C LYS A 174 -7.59 2.87 10.46
N ARG A 175 -6.93 1.81 10.00
CA ARG A 175 -6.24 0.83 10.85
C ARG A 175 -4.80 0.62 10.37
N PRO A 176 -3.81 0.57 11.28
CA PRO A 176 -2.46 0.19 10.92
C PRO A 176 -2.39 -1.20 10.31
N LYS A 177 -1.46 -1.43 9.37
CA LYS A 177 -1.36 -2.71 8.64
C LYS A 177 -1.16 -3.91 9.56
N TYR A 178 -0.39 -3.76 10.63
CA TYR A 178 -0.17 -4.85 11.59
C TYR A 178 -1.45 -5.29 12.30
N GLU A 179 -2.35 -4.36 12.65
CA GLU A 179 -3.66 -4.70 13.22
C GLU A 179 -4.57 -5.37 12.20
N THR A 180 -4.52 -4.93 10.94
CA THR A 180 -5.24 -5.60 9.84
C THR A 180 -4.75 -7.03 9.66
N LEU A 181 -3.45 -7.28 9.65
CA LEU A 181 -2.88 -8.63 9.52
C LEU A 181 -3.24 -9.54 10.72
N ARG A 182 -3.34 -8.98 11.92
CA ARG A 182 -3.82 -9.69 13.12
C ARG A 182 -5.27 -10.17 12.95
N LEU A 183 -6.13 -9.31 12.42
CA LEU A 183 -7.53 -9.65 12.13
C LEU A 183 -7.66 -10.73 11.05
N LEU A 184 -6.84 -10.65 10.00
CA LEU A 184 -6.75 -11.70 8.98
C LEU A 184 -6.31 -13.02 9.59
N THR A 185 -5.28 -13.00 10.45
CA THR A 185 -4.82 -14.18 11.18
C THR A 185 -5.97 -14.83 11.96
N ALA A 186 -6.67 -14.06 12.81
CA ALA A 186 -7.75 -14.58 13.64
C ALA A 186 -8.92 -15.17 12.81
N SER A 187 -9.24 -14.53 11.68
CA SER A 187 -10.35 -14.93 10.82
C SER A 187 -10.09 -16.22 10.03
N HIS A 188 -8.82 -16.56 9.79
CA HIS A 188 -8.43 -17.77 9.06
C HIS A 188 -7.94 -18.89 9.98
N MET A 189 -7.48 -18.58 11.20
CA MET A 189 -7.23 -19.59 12.25
C MET A 189 -8.51 -20.27 12.76
N THR A 190 -9.66 -19.61 12.67
CA THR A 190 -10.94 -20.12 13.21
C THR A 190 -11.65 -21.11 12.28
N LYS A 191 -11.34 -21.12 10.98
CA LYS A 191 -11.95 -22.04 10.00
C LYS A 191 -11.45 -23.48 10.14
N GLU A 192 -10.19 -23.70 10.52
CA GLU A 192 -9.64 -25.06 10.69
C GLU A 192 -10.31 -25.87 11.82
N ASN A 193 -10.92 -25.21 12.82
CA ASN A 193 -11.61 -25.89 13.92
C ASN A 193 -13.09 -26.21 13.64
N THR A 194 -13.65 -25.74 12.52
CA THR A 194 -15.06 -25.99 12.15
C THR A 194 -15.22 -26.94 10.95
N ASP A 195 -14.19 -27.14 10.14
CA ASP A 195 -14.23 -28.03 8.96
C ASP A 195 -14.09 -29.54 9.27
N GLN A 196 -14.23 -29.95 10.54
CA GLN A 196 -14.32 -31.37 10.92
C GLN A 196 -15.74 -31.93 10.93
N GLU A 197 -16.76 -31.10 10.67
CA GLU A 197 -18.13 -31.56 10.41
C GLU A 197 -18.66 -30.95 9.10
N SER A 198 -19.00 -31.82 8.15
CA SER A 198 -19.65 -31.59 6.84
C SER A 198 -18.75 -31.34 5.62
N LYS A 199 -18.38 -32.46 4.95
CA LYS A 199 -18.17 -32.46 3.50
C LYS A 199 -19.55 -32.49 2.84
N ASP A 200 -19.96 -31.37 2.24
CA ASP A 200 -20.77 -31.27 1.02
C ASP A 200 -21.28 -29.82 0.91
N ASP A 201 -20.50 -28.94 0.28
CA ASP A 201 -20.93 -27.86 -0.62
C ASP A 201 -19.77 -26.88 -0.87
N LEU A 202 -19.23 -26.89 -2.09
CA LEU A 202 -18.26 -25.90 -2.57
C LEU A 202 -18.97 -24.58 -2.89
N ALA A 203 -19.25 -23.78 -1.84
CA ALA A 203 -19.51 -22.36 -1.98
C ALA A 203 -18.20 -21.56 -1.88
N PRO A 204 -18.05 -20.41 -2.57
CA PRO A 204 -16.87 -19.57 -2.41
C PRO A 204 -16.70 -19.17 -0.94
N LEU A 205 -15.50 -19.40 -0.42
CA LEU A 205 -15.08 -19.09 0.95
C LEU A 205 -15.14 -17.57 1.19
N ASN A 206 -16.31 -17.00 1.44
CA ASN A 206 -16.40 -15.63 1.91
C ASN A 206 -15.88 -15.58 3.37
N PRO A 207 -14.86 -14.76 3.67
CA PRO A 207 -14.44 -14.49 5.04
C PRO A 207 -15.47 -13.57 5.74
N PRO A 208 -15.49 -13.52 7.09
CA PRO A 208 -16.32 -12.57 7.82
C PRO A 208 -16.01 -11.12 7.40
N ASN A 209 -17.00 -10.23 7.52
CA ASN A 209 -16.84 -8.81 7.20
C ASN A 209 -15.88 -8.14 8.19
N LEU A 210 -14.60 -8.04 7.79
CA LEU A 210 -13.49 -7.46 8.58
C LEU A 210 -13.62 -5.95 8.82
N ARG A 211 -14.55 -5.27 8.14
CA ARG A 211 -14.78 -3.82 8.30
C ARG A 211 -15.49 -3.50 9.61
N ASP A 212 -16.29 -4.42 10.12
CA ASP A 212 -17.07 -4.28 11.37
C ASP A 212 -16.51 -5.12 12.53
N PHE A 213 -15.39 -5.82 12.32
CA PHE A 213 -14.80 -6.70 13.32
C PHE A 213 -13.98 -5.89 14.33
N GLU A 214 -14.53 -5.69 15.53
CA GLU A 214 -13.80 -5.20 16.70
C GLU A 214 -13.14 -6.38 17.43
N LEU A 215 -11.83 -6.27 17.67
CA LEU A 215 -11.14 -7.20 18.57
C LEU A 215 -11.64 -6.92 20.00
N SER A 216 -12.35 -7.87 20.60
CA SER A 216 -12.46 -7.92 22.06
C SER A 216 -11.05 -8.02 22.66
N SER A 217 -10.83 -7.28 23.77
CA SER A 217 -9.56 -7.06 24.49
C SER A 217 -8.52 -8.19 24.40
N PRO A 218 -7.22 -7.87 24.24
CA PRO A 218 -6.14 -8.86 24.11
C PRO A 218 -5.76 -9.44 25.47
N GLN A 219 -6.67 -10.19 26.09
CA GLN A 219 -6.35 -11.09 27.19
C GLN A 219 -7.05 -12.41 26.88
N ASP A 220 -6.27 -13.49 26.84
CA ASP A 220 -6.69 -14.88 26.63
C ASP A 220 -6.82 -15.36 25.17
N CYS A 221 -5.68 -15.41 24.48
CA CYS A 221 -5.50 -16.42 23.42
C CYS A 221 -4.13 -17.10 23.53
N HIS A 222 -3.88 -17.77 24.65
CA HIS A 222 -2.93 -18.89 24.68
C HIS A 222 -3.60 -20.13 24.08
N ALA A 223 -3.77 -20.15 22.76
CA ALA A 223 -4.16 -21.35 22.04
C ALA A 223 -2.95 -22.29 21.93
N LYS A 224 -3.03 -23.44 22.63
CA LYS A 224 -2.08 -24.54 22.51
C LYS A 224 -2.18 -25.16 21.10
N GLY A 225 -1.07 -25.20 20.37
CA GLY A 225 -0.75 -26.29 19.44
C GLY A 225 -1.53 -26.41 18.11
N GLY A 226 -2.20 -25.35 17.63
CA GLY A 226 -2.67 -25.28 16.24
C GLY A 226 -1.57 -24.72 15.33
N ASN A 227 -1.38 -25.29 14.13
CA ASN A 227 -0.41 -24.76 13.17
C ASN A 227 -0.90 -23.37 12.74
N ALA A 228 -0.16 -22.31 13.06
CA ALA A 228 -0.61 -20.96 12.73
C ALA A 228 -0.69 -20.80 11.20
N SER A 229 -1.86 -20.39 10.68
CA SER A 229 -2.02 -20.12 9.25
C SER A 229 -0.95 -19.14 8.79
N THR A 230 -0.15 -19.54 7.81
CA THR A 230 0.99 -18.76 7.33
C THR A 230 0.48 -17.67 6.40
N ILE A 231 0.69 -16.40 6.79
CA ILE A 231 0.33 -15.25 5.96
C ILE A 231 1.59 -14.73 5.27
N TRP A 232 1.52 -14.52 3.96
CA TRP A 232 2.52 -13.73 3.24
C TRP A 232 2.03 -12.31 3.09
N PHE A 233 2.82 -11.34 3.55
CA PHE A 233 2.56 -9.92 3.36
C PHE A 233 3.62 -9.31 2.44
N ILE A 234 3.19 -8.85 1.27
CA ILE A 234 4.04 -8.24 0.24
C ILE A 234 3.82 -6.72 0.25
N GLU A 235 4.89 -5.97 0.39
CA GLU A 235 4.87 -4.53 0.63
C GLU A 235 6.08 -3.88 -0.04
N ASP A 236 5.97 -2.63 -0.49
CA ASP A 236 7.12 -1.93 -1.08
C ASP A 236 7.85 -1.02 -0.08
N ARG A 237 7.20 -0.70 1.05
CA ARG A 237 7.70 0.20 2.08
C ARG A 237 8.29 -0.56 3.29
N ILE A 238 9.60 -0.51 3.46
CA ILE A 238 10.28 -1.23 4.55
C ILE A 238 9.80 -0.83 5.95
N LYS A 239 9.47 0.45 6.18
CA LYS A 239 8.94 0.92 7.47
C LYS A 239 7.63 0.22 7.84
N ALA A 240 6.77 -0.09 6.86
CA ALA A 240 5.53 -0.82 7.10
C ALA A 240 5.83 -2.27 7.51
N LEU A 241 6.74 -2.95 6.82
CA LEU A 241 7.20 -4.30 7.21
C LEU A 241 7.83 -4.32 8.61
N GLN A 242 8.68 -3.34 8.93
CA GLN A 242 9.28 -3.21 10.26
C GLN A 242 8.23 -3.00 11.35
N SER A 243 7.14 -2.27 11.07
CA SER A 243 6.04 -2.07 12.02
C SER A 243 5.32 -3.40 12.36
N VAL A 244 5.17 -4.28 11.36
CA VAL A 244 4.61 -5.63 11.52
C VAL A 244 5.61 -6.52 12.27
N LYS A 245 6.89 -6.48 11.89
CA LYS A 245 7.97 -7.24 12.54
C LYS A 245 8.07 -6.97 14.05
N LYS A 246 7.81 -5.72 14.49
CA LYS A 246 7.81 -5.34 15.92
C LYS A 246 6.71 -6.02 16.73
N GLN A 247 5.68 -6.56 16.08
CA GLN A 247 4.60 -7.29 16.76
C GLN A 247 5.05 -8.74 17.01
N SER A 248 5.18 -9.12 18.28
CA SER A 248 5.59 -10.48 18.67
C SER A 248 4.52 -11.53 18.33
N ASP A 249 3.25 -11.14 18.32
CA ASP A 249 2.11 -12.00 18.01
C ASP A 249 1.91 -12.23 16.49
N LEU A 250 2.69 -11.56 15.63
CA LEU A 250 2.66 -11.75 14.17
C LEU A 250 3.86 -12.54 13.64
N GLY A 251 4.50 -13.35 14.50
CA GLY A 251 5.70 -14.14 14.16
C GLY A 251 5.53 -15.06 12.95
N HIS A 252 4.31 -15.53 12.70
CA HIS A 252 3.91 -16.40 11.58
C HIS A 252 3.59 -15.65 10.28
N VAL A 253 3.63 -14.32 10.28
CA VAL A 253 3.51 -13.51 9.07
C VAL A 253 4.88 -13.37 8.43
N GLU A 254 5.03 -13.97 7.25
CA GLU A 254 6.21 -13.81 6.40
C GLU A 254 6.15 -12.47 5.67
N LEU A 255 7.26 -11.72 5.72
CA LEU A 255 7.33 -10.35 5.25
C LEU A 255 8.17 -10.29 3.98
N PHE A 256 7.62 -9.71 2.91
CA PHE A 256 8.31 -9.57 1.63
C PHE A 256 8.40 -8.10 1.24
N LEU A 257 9.61 -7.61 1.02
CA LEU A 257 9.86 -6.30 0.41
C LEU A 257 9.92 -6.47 -1.11
N ALA A 258 8.99 -5.85 -1.84
CA ALA A 258 9.03 -5.77 -3.30
C ALA A 258 10.16 -4.84 -3.76
N ASP A 259 11.14 -5.35 -4.50
CA ASP A 259 12.32 -4.55 -4.90
C ASP A 259 12.07 -3.59 -6.08
N TRP A 260 10.92 -3.69 -6.73
CA TRP A 260 10.51 -2.91 -7.91
C TRP A 260 9.63 -1.70 -7.59
N GLY A 261 9.14 -1.58 -6.35
CA GLY A 261 8.30 -0.48 -5.91
C GLY A 261 9.07 0.81 -5.67
N TYR A 262 8.61 1.64 -4.75
CA TYR A 262 9.15 3.00 -4.62
C TYR A 262 10.44 3.08 -3.80
N ASN A 263 10.86 2.01 -3.13
CA ASN A 263 11.97 2.00 -2.16
C ASN A 263 13.35 2.42 -2.70
N LEU A 264 14.17 2.91 -1.78
CA LEU A 264 15.56 3.31 -2.01
C LEU A 264 16.52 2.12 -1.88
N ALA A 265 17.71 2.26 -2.47
CA ALA A 265 18.77 1.24 -2.36
C ALA A 265 19.15 0.88 -0.90
N PRO A 266 19.28 1.84 0.04
CA PRO A 266 19.54 1.50 1.45
C PRO A 266 18.41 0.70 2.11
N GLU A 267 17.16 0.90 1.68
CA GLU A 267 16.02 0.13 2.21
C GLU A 267 16.07 -1.31 1.72
N ARG A 268 16.42 -1.55 0.44
CA ARG A 268 16.65 -2.90 -0.07
C ARG A 268 17.82 -3.59 0.61
N GLN A 269 18.92 -2.88 0.85
CA GLN A 269 20.06 -3.42 1.59
C GLN A 269 19.66 -3.80 3.02
N ALA A 270 18.92 -2.93 3.71
CA ALA A 270 18.43 -3.22 5.06
C ALA A 270 17.52 -4.47 5.09
N ALA A 271 16.70 -4.70 4.05
CA ALA A 271 15.93 -5.93 3.94
C ALA A 271 16.82 -7.16 3.69
N GLN A 272 17.86 -7.07 2.86
CA GLN A 272 18.80 -8.17 2.62
C GLN A 272 19.57 -8.60 3.88
N GLU A 273 19.84 -7.65 4.78
CA GLU A 273 20.51 -7.89 6.06
C GLU A 273 19.54 -8.34 7.17
N ASP A 274 18.23 -8.30 6.92
CA ASP A 274 17.19 -8.65 7.88
C ASP A 274 16.87 -10.16 7.85
N SER A 275 16.77 -10.79 9.02
CA SER A 275 16.46 -12.22 9.12
C SER A 275 14.98 -12.59 8.90
N ARG A 276 14.07 -11.61 8.89
CA ARG A 276 12.61 -11.81 8.82
C ARG A 276 11.94 -11.07 7.66
N ILE A 277 12.65 -10.15 7.00
CA ILE A 277 12.15 -9.44 5.81
C ILE A 277 12.88 -9.99 4.60
N HIS A 278 12.15 -10.64 3.69
CA HIS A 278 12.70 -11.24 2.49
C HIS A 278 12.59 -10.28 1.31
N LEU A 279 13.67 -10.08 0.56
CA LEU A 279 13.57 -9.34 -0.70
C LEU A 279 12.87 -10.21 -1.76
N LEU A 280 11.91 -9.63 -2.45
CA LEU A 280 11.18 -10.25 -3.54
C LEU A 280 11.40 -9.45 -4.81
N SER A 281 11.86 -10.12 -5.87
CA SER A 281 12.06 -9.49 -7.17
C SER A 281 10.88 -9.73 -8.10
N LEU A 282 10.68 -8.78 -9.01
CA LEU A 282 9.61 -8.88 -10.02
C LEU A 282 9.81 -10.08 -10.95
N ASP A 283 11.06 -10.50 -11.18
CA ASP A 283 11.36 -11.68 -12.01
C ASP A 283 11.01 -13.00 -11.30
N SER A 284 11.08 -13.02 -9.96
CA SER A 284 10.85 -14.22 -9.16
C SER A 284 9.44 -14.32 -8.57
N VAL A 285 8.68 -13.20 -8.54
CA VAL A 285 7.32 -13.19 -7.98
C VAL A 285 6.41 -14.16 -8.70
N VAL A 286 6.48 -14.21 -10.03
CA VAL A 286 5.67 -15.15 -10.83
C VAL A 286 5.96 -16.58 -10.41
N GLN A 287 7.23 -16.98 -10.33
CA GLN A 287 7.62 -18.33 -9.92
C GLN A 287 7.14 -18.68 -8.51
N LYS A 288 7.12 -17.73 -7.57
CA LYS A 288 6.59 -17.98 -6.22
C LYS A 288 5.08 -18.29 -6.19
N PHE A 289 4.33 -17.86 -7.20
CA PHE A 289 2.88 -18.06 -7.30
C PHE A 289 2.48 -19.10 -8.38
N GLU A 290 3.36 -19.36 -9.35
CA GLU A 290 3.23 -20.38 -10.41
C GLU A 290 3.88 -21.72 -10.07
N ALA A 291 4.94 -21.77 -9.26
CA ALA A 291 5.57 -23.02 -8.80
C ALA A 291 4.70 -23.69 -7.72
N VAL A 292 3.43 -23.93 -8.08
CA VAL A 292 2.40 -24.69 -7.38
C VAL A 292 1.36 -25.14 -8.40
#